data_AF-A0AAC9NYF1-F1
#
_entry.id   AF-A0AAC9NYF1-F1
#
_cell.length_a   1.000
_cell.length_b   1.000
_cell.length_c   1.000
_cell.angle_alpha   90.00
_cell.angle_beta   90.00
_cell.angle_gamma   90.00
#
_symmetry.space_group_name_H-M   'P 1'
#
loop_
_entity.id
_entity.type
_entity.pdbx_description
1 polymer ?
#
loop_
_entity_poly.entity_id
_entity_poly.type
_entity_poly.pdbx_seq_one_letter_code
_entity_poly.pdbx_strand_id
1 'polypeptide(L)'
;MTEASPPRPRPAIEIGLAAAIVAVEGDMPQILVAHRPDAEMPALPAGPFDPLAHRTFEVGLRAWVREQTGLALGYVEQLYTFGDRGRSAAAGDIGPHVVSVGYLALTRGLAGTAAPAGDAGFMPWYDFFPWEDWRTGPPAILAAHILPQLKEWARTPHADDGQIRALTREERLRLCFGCDGSPWDEEKALERYELLYEAGLVAEAARDGRPAALARASLPPLGRPLAYDHRRILATAISRLRAKLKYRPVVFELMPERFTLTALQTSVEAITGRHLHKQNFRRLVEATSLVEPTGEMMPTAGRPAALFRFRREVLQERPAPGLRLGTRA
;
A
#
# COMPACT_ATOMS: atom_id res chain seq x y z
N MET A 1 13.51 17.64 -53.50
CA MET A 1 12.67 16.54 -53.00
C MET A 1 13.31 16.04 -51.72
N THR A 2 12.76 16.40 -50.58
CA THR A 2 13.25 15.95 -49.27
C THR A 2 12.56 14.62 -48.98
N GLU A 3 13.29 13.51 -49.07
CA GLU A 3 12.77 12.19 -48.67
C GLU A 3 12.40 12.24 -47.19
N ALA A 4 11.12 12.03 -46.90
CA ALA A 4 10.63 11.89 -45.55
C ALA A 4 11.22 10.59 -44.96
N SER A 5 12.00 10.72 -43.89
CA SER A 5 12.54 9.58 -43.14
C SER A 5 11.39 8.65 -42.73
N PRO A 6 11.54 7.31 -42.86
CA PRO A 6 10.49 6.38 -42.49
C PRO A 6 10.13 6.52 -41.01
N PRO A 7 8.85 6.37 -40.63
CA PRO A 7 8.45 6.49 -39.24
C PRO A 7 9.16 5.42 -38.40
N ARG A 8 9.85 5.84 -37.32
CA ARG A 8 10.42 4.89 -36.35
C ARG A 8 9.32 3.95 -35.85
N PRO A 9 9.58 2.64 -35.76
CA PRO A 9 8.63 1.70 -35.16
C PRO A 9 8.30 2.17 -33.74
N ARG A 10 7.00 2.33 -33.46
CA ARG A 10 6.55 2.66 -32.12
C ARG A 10 6.65 1.40 -31.28
N PRO A 11 7.31 1.44 -30.09
CA PRO A 11 7.32 0.29 -29.21
C PRO A 11 5.89 -0.07 -28.83
N ALA A 12 5.56 -1.36 -28.82
CA ALA A 12 4.26 -1.84 -28.34
C ALA A 12 4.08 -1.43 -26.87
N ILE A 13 2.89 -0.98 -26.51
CA ILE A 13 2.51 -0.65 -25.13
C ILE A 13 1.52 -1.70 -24.67
N GLU A 14 1.79 -2.31 -23.52
CA GLU A 14 0.87 -3.22 -22.85
C GLU A 14 0.32 -2.54 -21.60
N ILE A 15 -0.97 -2.75 -21.30
CA ILE A 15 -1.57 -2.25 -20.07
C ILE A 15 -1.60 -3.39 -19.06
N GLY A 16 -0.84 -3.27 -17.98
CA GLY A 16 -0.89 -4.19 -16.85
C GLY A 16 -1.91 -3.73 -15.82
N LEU A 17 -2.63 -4.66 -15.20
CA LEU A 17 -3.55 -4.40 -14.09
C LEU A 17 -3.02 -5.09 -12.85
N ALA A 18 -2.92 -4.39 -11.72
CA ALA A 18 -2.43 -4.97 -10.46
C ALA A 18 -3.29 -4.56 -9.26
N ALA A 19 -3.59 -5.51 -8.38
CA ALA A 19 -4.47 -5.30 -7.22
C ALA A 19 -3.70 -5.43 -5.89
N ALA A 20 -3.64 -4.35 -5.12
CA ALA A 20 -3.28 -4.39 -3.71
C ALA A 20 -4.52 -4.73 -2.88
N ILE A 21 -4.71 -6.02 -2.57
CA ILE A 21 -5.89 -6.54 -1.86
C ILE A 21 -5.58 -6.64 -0.36
N VAL A 22 -6.09 -5.70 0.40
CA VAL A 22 -5.83 -5.57 1.84
C VAL A 22 -6.89 -6.32 2.65
N ALA A 23 -6.42 -7.04 3.66
CA ALA A 23 -7.23 -7.60 4.74
C ALA A 23 -6.63 -7.21 6.09
N VAL A 24 -7.37 -7.44 7.18
CA VAL A 24 -6.83 -7.37 8.54
C VAL A 24 -7.14 -8.68 9.25
N GLU A 25 -6.12 -9.28 9.85
CA GLU A 25 -6.24 -10.47 10.68
C GLU A 25 -5.66 -10.18 12.07
N GLY A 26 -6.51 -10.23 13.09
CA GLY A 26 -6.13 -9.85 14.45
C GLY A 26 -5.64 -8.40 14.51
N ASP A 27 -4.37 -8.22 14.84
CA ASP A 27 -3.67 -6.94 14.87
C ASP A 27 -2.71 -6.75 13.68
N MET A 28 -2.74 -7.62 12.68
CA MET A 28 -1.85 -7.54 11.53
C MET A 28 -2.60 -7.18 10.25
N PRO A 29 -2.21 -6.09 9.57
CA PRO A 29 -2.69 -5.82 8.23
C PRO A 29 -1.97 -6.75 7.24
N GLN A 30 -2.76 -7.35 6.35
CA GLN A 30 -2.33 -8.36 5.41
C GLN A 30 -2.49 -7.85 3.98
N ILE A 31 -1.60 -8.29 3.10
CA ILE A 31 -1.68 -8.08 1.65
C ILE A 31 -1.73 -9.44 0.96
N LEU A 32 -2.65 -9.61 0.02
CA LEU A 32 -2.68 -10.80 -0.82
C LEU A 32 -1.52 -10.74 -1.83
N VAL A 33 -0.70 -11.78 -1.82
CA VAL A 33 0.32 -12.02 -2.84
C VAL A 33 0.00 -13.31 -3.58
N ALA A 34 0.45 -13.38 -4.82
CA ALA A 34 0.43 -14.58 -5.64
C ALA A 34 1.85 -14.87 -6.13
N HIS A 35 2.20 -16.16 -6.18
CA HIS A 35 3.38 -16.58 -6.94
C HIS A 35 3.04 -16.54 -8.43
N ARG A 36 3.96 -16.04 -9.26
CA ARG A 36 3.79 -16.07 -10.70
C ARG A 36 4.90 -16.91 -11.34
N PRO A 37 4.60 -17.72 -12.36
CA PRO A 37 5.60 -18.54 -13.04
C PRO A 37 6.76 -17.72 -13.63
N ASP A 38 6.50 -16.47 -13.98
CA ASP A 38 7.44 -15.52 -14.59
C ASP A 38 8.18 -14.64 -13.56
N ALA A 39 7.97 -14.86 -12.26
CA ALA A 39 8.60 -14.06 -11.21
C ALA A 39 9.16 -14.92 -10.06
N GLU A 40 10.45 -14.76 -9.77
CA GLU A 40 11.10 -15.39 -8.61
C GLU A 40 10.60 -14.82 -7.27
N MET A 41 10.10 -13.58 -7.28
CA MET A 41 9.61 -12.87 -6.11
C MET A 41 8.08 -12.92 -6.01
N PRO A 42 7.50 -12.84 -4.81
CA PRO A 42 6.05 -12.67 -4.67
C PRO A 42 5.58 -11.42 -5.42
N ALA A 43 4.38 -11.49 -5.97
CA ALA A 43 3.75 -10.42 -6.74
C ALA A 43 2.36 -10.11 -6.17
N LEU A 44 1.87 -8.89 -6.36
CA LEU A 44 0.44 -8.63 -6.25
C LEU A 44 -0.31 -9.39 -7.36
N PRO A 45 -1.55 -9.84 -7.12
CA PRO A 45 -2.41 -10.37 -8.18
C PRO A 45 -2.52 -9.37 -9.33
N ALA A 46 -2.13 -9.80 -10.53
CA ALA A 46 -1.92 -8.90 -11.66
C ALA A 46 -2.00 -9.62 -12.99
N GLY A 47 -2.32 -8.91 -14.07
CA GLY A 47 -2.34 -9.47 -15.42
C GLY A 47 -2.59 -8.42 -16.50
N PRO A 48 -2.36 -8.76 -17.79
CA PRO A 48 -2.55 -7.84 -18.89
C PRO A 48 -4.03 -7.52 -19.11
N PHE A 49 -4.34 -6.29 -19.49
CA PHE A 49 -5.66 -5.91 -19.96
C PHE A 49 -5.87 -6.38 -21.40
N ASP A 50 -6.75 -7.36 -21.59
CA ASP A 50 -7.26 -7.74 -22.91
C ASP A 50 -8.51 -6.91 -23.30
N PRO A 51 -8.44 -6.01 -24.29
CA PRO A 51 -9.59 -5.21 -24.72
C PRO A 51 -10.67 -6.01 -25.47
N LEU A 52 -10.37 -7.21 -25.97
CA LEU A 52 -11.34 -8.09 -26.64
C LEU A 52 -12.17 -8.87 -25.61
N ALA A 53 -11.55 -9.27 -24.49
CA ALA A 53 -12.22 -9.99 -23.42
C ALA A 53 -12.81 -9.05 -22.33
N HIS A 54 -12.19 -7.90 -22.09
CA HIS A 54 -12.53 -7.02 -20.98
C HIS A 54 -13.08 -5.67 -21.45
N ARG A 55 -14.36 -5.42 -21.14
CA ARG A 55 -15.00 -4.14 -21.46
C ARG A 55 -14.39 -2.94 -20.70
N THR A 56 -13.85 -3.16 -19.51
CA THR A 56 -13.22 -2.12 -18.67
C THR A 56 -12.00 -2.69 -17.95
N PHE A 57 -11.09 -1.81 -17.51
CA PHE A 57 -9.96 -2.21 -16.66
C PHE A 57 -10.41 -2.91 -15.38
N GLU A 58 -11.48 -2.44 -14.74
CA GLU A 58 -12.00 -3.09 -13.52
C GLU A 58 -12.51 -4.51 -13.79
N VAL A 59 -13.18 -4.74 -14.94
CA VAL A 59 -13.61 -6.09 -15.33
C VAL A 59 -12.40 -7.01 -15.52
N GLY A 60 -11.35 -6.54 -16.21
CA GLY A 60 -10.12 -7.31 -16.37
C GLY A 60 -9.41 -7.60 -15.05
N LEU A 61 -9.32 -6.61 -14.17
CA LEU A 61 -8.72 -6.78 -12.84
C LEU A 61 -9.46 -7.85 -12.02
N ARG A 62 -10.80 -7.77 -12.00
CA ARG A 62 -11.65 -8.73 -11.28
C ARG A 62 -11.52 -10.14 -11.85
N ALA A 63 -11.39 -10.28 -13.18
CA ALA A 63 -11.17 -11.56 -13.84
C ALA A 63 -9.84 -12.18 -13.38
N TRP A 64 -8.73 -11.44 -13.50
CA TRP A 64 -7.41 -11.91 -13.08
C TRP A 64 -7.33 -12.27 -11.60
N VAL A 65 -7.89 -11.44 -10.72
CA VAL A 65 -7.91 -11.74 -9.28
C VAL A 65 -8.70 -13.01 -9.00
N ARG A 66 -9.87 -13.17 -9.62
CA ARG A 66 -10.68 -14.38 -9.42
C ARG A 66 -9.98 -15.63 -9.93
N GLU A 67 -9.30 -15.54 -11.08
CA GLU A 67 -8.53 -16.64 -11.65
C GLU A 67 -7.35 -17.03 -10.78
N GLN A 68 -6.55 -16.06 -10.32
CA GLN A 68 -5.32 -16.31 -9.57
C GLN A 68 -5.54 -16.69 -8.11
N THR A 69 -6.65 -16.25 -7.52
CA THR A 69 -6.84 -16.31 -6.06
C THR A 69 -8.17 -16.93 -5.64
N GLY A 70 -9.11 -17.13 -6.57
CA GLY A 70 -10.48 -17.55 -6.26
C GLY A 70 -11.34 -16.49 -5.58
N LEU A 71 -10.80 -15.30 -5.25
CA LEU A 71 -11.52 -14.28 -4.51
C LEU A 71 -12.41 -13.41 -5.41
N ALA A 72 -13.60 -13.10 -4.91
CA ALA A 72 -14.47 -12.07 -5.49
C ALA A 72 -14.23 -10.74 -4.76
N LEU A 73 -13.75 -9.74 -5.49
CA LEU A 73 -13.51 -8.41 -4.91
C LEU A 73 -14.83 -7.73 -4.55
N GLY A 74 -14.91 -7.19 -3.33
CA GLY A 74 -16.01 -6.30 -2.93
C GLY A 74 -15.70 -4.86 -3.34
N TYR A 75 -15.08 -4.13 -2.41
CA TYR A 75 -14.59 -2.78 -2.61
C TYR A 75 -13.36 -2.76 -3.53
N VAL A 76 -13.39 -1.93 -4.57
CA VAL A 76 -12.27 -1.68 -5.49
C VAL A 76 -12.20 -0.19 -5.81
N GLU A 77 -11.00 0.38 -5.81
CA GLU A 77 -10.73 1.75 -6.22
C GLU A 77 -9.44 1.79 -7.05
N GLN A 78 -9.47 2.46 -8.20
CA GLN A 78 -8.26 2.72 -8.96
C GLN A 78 -7.36 3.70 -8.20
N LEU A 79 -6.09 3.35 -8.07
CA LEU A 79 -5.08 4.18 -7.39
C LEU A 79 -4.44 5.14 -8.39
N TYR A 80 -3.49 4.62 -9.15
CA TYR A 80 -2.61 5.39 -10.02
C TYR A 80 -2.18 4.57 -11.22
N THR A 81 -1.62 5.25 -12.22
CA THR A 81 -1.07 4.63 -13.42
C THR A 81 0.43 4.88 -13.44
N PHE A 82 1.21 3.81 -13.61
CA PHE A 82 2.66 3.81 -13.54
C PHE A 82 3.21 3.45 -14.92
N GLY A 83 4.07 4.29 -15.49
CA GLY A 83 4.56 4.12 -16.87
C GLY A 83 6.06 4.37 -17.02
N ASP A 84 6.85 4.32 -15.96
CA ASP A 84 8.30 4.53 -16.10
C ASP A 84 8.97 3.29 -16.71
N ARG A 85 9.89 3.48 -17.66
CA ARG A 85 10.68 2.39 -18.23
C ARG A 85 11.60 1.77 -17.16
N GLY A 86 11.85 0.47 -17.25
CA GLY A 86 12.66 -0.27 -16.28
C GLY A 86 11.89 -0.95 -15.16
N ARG A 87 10.57 -0.70 -15.04
CA ARG A 87 9.70 -1.28 -13.98
C ARG A 87 9.41 -2.78 -14.15
N SER A 88 9.48 -3.27 -15.39
CA SER A 88 9.33 -4.70 -15.73
C SER A 88 10.48 -5.23 -16.59
N ALA A 89 11.42 -4.37 -16.98
CA ALA A 89 12.43 -4.69 -17.98
C ALA A 89 13.76 -5.06 -17.32
N ALA A 90 14.22 -6.28 -17.56
CA ALA A 90 15.62 -6.63 -17.34
C ALA A 90 16.52 -5.83 -18.30
N ALA A 91 17.81 -5.68 -17.97
CA ALA A 91 18.77 -5.05 -18.88
C ALA A 91 18.80 -5.81 -20.22
N GLY A 92 18.42 -5.14 -21.32
CA GLY A 92 18.33 -5.73 -22.66
C GLY A 92 16.94 -6.20 -23.09
N ASP A 93 15.90 -6.00 -22.27
CA ASP A 93 14.53 -6.36 -22.63
C ASP A 93 13.97 -5.48 -23.78
N ILE A 94 13.54 -6.15 -24.85
CA ILE A 94 12.92 -5.58 -26.05
C ILE A 94 11.39 -5.78 -26.06
N GLY A 95 10.82 -6.31 -24.97
CA GLY A 95 9.39 -6.51 -24.78
C GLY A 95 8.58 -5.21 -24.81
N PRO A 96 7.24 -5.34 -24.82
CA PRO A 96 6.36 -4.17 -24.81
C PRO A 96 6.60 -3.33 -23.56
N HIS A 97 6.47 -2.02 -23.71
CA HIS A 97 6.49 -1.11 -22.59
C HIS A 97 5.20 -1.27 -21.79
N VAL A 98 5.31 -1.79 -20.56
CA VAL A 98 4.15 -1.99 -19.69
C VAL A 98 3.78 -0.70 -18.97
N VAL A 99 2.51 -0.32 -19.07
CA VAL A 99 1.86 0.72 -18.26
C VAL A 99 0.98 0.04 -17.23
N SER A 100 1.38 0.06 -15.97
CA SER A 100 0.65 -0.59 -14.86
C SER A 100 -0.44 0.32 -14.32
N VAL A 101 -1.67 -0.18 -14.21
CA VAL A 101 -2.78 0.47 -13.51
C VAL A 101 -2.97 -0.25 -12.18
N GLY A 102 -2.63 0.45 -11.09
CA GLY A 102 -2.76 -0.09 -9.73
C GLY A 102 -4.15 0.14 -9.15
N TYR A 103 -4.65 -0.85 -8.41
CA TYR A 103 -5.93 -0.82 -7.70
C TYR A 103 -5.75 -1.13 -6.22
N LEU A 104 -6.54 -0.48 -5.38
CA LEU A 104 -6.75 -0.86 -3.99
C LEU A 104 -8.04 -1.66 -3.91
N ALA A 105 -7.96 -2.85 -3.33
CA ALA A 105 -9.12 -3.67 -3.00
C ALA A 105 -9.12 -3.95 -1.50
N LEU A 106 -10.31 -4.04 -0.92
CA LEU A 106 -10.47 -4.37 0.50
C LEU A 106 -11.34 -5.61 0.61
N THR A 107 -10.90 -6.55 1.44
CA THR A 107 -11.69 -7.73 1.80
C THR A 107 -11.91 -7.78 3.29
N ARG A 108 -13.10 -8.26 3.67
CA ARG A 108 -13.42 -8.53 5.08
C ARG A 108 -12.46 -9.60 5.61
N GLY A 109 -12.19 -9.54 6.91
CA GLY A 109 -11.18 -10.37 7.60
C GLY A 109 -11.15 -11.85 7.20
N LEU A 110 -9.96 -12.45 7.32
CA LEU A 110 -9.64 -13.78 6.77
C LEU A 110 -10.42 -14.93 7.43
N ALA A 111 -10.97 -14.69 8.62
CA ALA A 111 -11.81 -15.65 9.33
C ALA A 111 -13.12 -15.89 8.56
N GLY A 112 -13.20 -16.99 7.82
CA GLY A 112 -14.38 -17.40 7.05
C GLY A 112 -14.37 -16.98 5.58
N THR A 113 -13.35 -16.28 5.10
CA THR A 113 -13.11 -16.20 3.65
C THR A 113 -12.51 -17.52 3.18
N ALA A 114 -12.95 -18.03 2.03
CA ALA A 114 -12.28 -19.16 1.42
C ALA A 114 -10.78 -18.84 1.30
N ALA A 115 -9.92 -19.78 1.70
CA ALA A 115 -8.48 -19.63 1.52
C ALA A 115 -8.23 -19.31 0.04
N PRO A 116 -7.32 -18.38 -0.28
CA PRO A 116 -6.96 -18.12 -1.67
C PRO A 116 -6.57 -19.44 -2.34
N ALA A 117 -7.05 -19.63 -3.57
CA ALA A 117 -6.71 -20.81 -4.35
C ALA A 117 -5.27 -20.73 -4.89
N GLY A 118 -4.68 -21.88 -5.19
CA GLY A 118 -3.33 -21.98 -5.78
C GLY A 118 -2.22 -21.54 -4.81
N ASP A 119 -1.19 -20.90 -5.35
CA ASP A 119 -0.02 -20.40 -4.59
C ASP A 119 -0.24 -18.97 -4.04
N ALA A 120 -1.50 -18.51 -3.98
CA ALA A 120 -1.85 -17.22 -3.41
C ALA A 120 -1.95 -17.30 -1.88
N GLY A 121 -1.49 -16.26 -1.19
CA GLY A 121 -1.46 -16.22 0.26
C GLY A 121 -1.46 -14.80 0.80
N PHE A 122 -2.07 -14.62 1.98
CA PHE A 122 -1.97 -13.37 2.71
C PHE A 122 -0.65 -13.31 3.47
N MET A 123 0.04 -12.18 3.35
CA MET A 123 1.27 -11.90 4.09
C MET A 123 1.16 -10.58 4.84
N PRO A 124 1.75 -10.45 6.04
CA PRO A 124 1.77 -9.18 6.75
C PRO A 124 2.41 -8.11 5.89
N TRP A 125 1.75 -6.97 5.70
CA TRP A 125 2.34 -5.95 4.82
C TRP A 125 3.63 -5.34 5.40
N TYR A 126 3.86 -5.52 6.71
CA TYR A 126 5.04 -5.02 7.42
C TYR A 126 6.27 -5.87 7.12
N ASP A 127 6.12 -7.07 6.55
CA ASP A 127 7.23 -7.82 5.96
C ASP A 127 7.84 -7.05 4.77
N PHE A 128 7.01 -6.31 4.02
CA PHE A 128 7.44 -5.48 2.90
C PHE A 128 7.75 -4.04 3.33
N PHE A 129 7.27 -3.60 4.50
CA PHE A 129 7.46 -2.23 4.98
C PHE A 129 7.78 -2.20 6.49
N PRO A 130 8.90 -2.80 6.93
CA PRO A 130 9.18 -2.99 8.37
C PRO A 130 9.41 -1.67 9.13
N TRP A 131 9.57 -0.55 8.44
CA TRP A 131 9.72 0.78 9.04
C TRP A 131 8.39 1.51 9.26
N GLU A 132 7.26 0.92 8.88
CA GLU A 132 5.93 1.55 8.93
C GLU A 132 5.14 1.24 10.21
N ASP A 133 5.55 0.25 11.02
CA ASP A 133 4.84 -0.12 12.25
C ASP A 133 5.40 0.61 13.47
N TRP A 134 4.76 1.71 13.86
CA TRP A 134 5.15 2.56 14.98
C TRP A 134 4.37 2.27 16.27
N ARG A 135 3.58 1.18 16.32
CA ARG A 135 2.77 0.85 17.49
C ARG A 135 3.64 0.66 18.73
N THR A 136 4.79 -0.01 18.59
CA THR A 136 5.74 -0.21 19.68
C THR A 136 6.81 0.89 19.78
N GLY A 137 6.58 2.06 19.19
CA GLY A 137 7.57 3.13 19.05
C GLY A 137 8.34 3.07 17.72
N PRO A 138 9.34 3.94 17.53
CA PRO A 138 10.10 4.02 16.27
C PRO A 138 10.80 2.69 15.95
N PRO A 139 10.58 2.10 14.75
CA PRO A 139 11.26 0.88 14.34
C PRO A 139 12.79 1.01 14.36
N ALA A 140 13.49 0.04 14.97
CA ALA A 140 14.94 0.06 15.09
C ALA A 140 15.67 0.14 13.72
N ILE A 141 15.06 -0.42 12.67
CA ILE A 141 15.58 -0.37 11.29
C ILE A 141 15.77 1.07 10.78
N LEU A 142 15.00 2.04 11.30
CA LEU A 142 15.15 3.44 10.95
C LEU A 142 16.50 3.97 11.37
N ALA A 143 16.87 3.79 12.64
CA ALA A 143 18.13 4.26 13.18
C ALA A 143 19.32 3.43 12.70
N ALA A 144 19.14 2.11 12.59
CA ALA A 144 20.22 1.18 12.23
C ALA A 144 20.63 1.24 10.75
N HIS A 145 19.65 1.41 9.85
CA HIS A 145 19.90 1.28 8.40
C HIS A 145 19.39 2.48 7.59
N ILE A 146 18.16 2.95 7.80
CA ILE A 146 17.56 3.90 6.86
C ILE A 146 18.11 5.33 7.02
N LEU A 147 17.99 5.91 8.21
CA LEU A 147 18.29 7.32 8.43
C LEU A 147 19.77 7.68 8.19
N PRO A 148 20.76 6.88 8.62
CA PRO A 148 22.17 7.20 8.33
C PRO A 148 22.45 7.27 6.83
N GLN A 149 21.99 6.27 6.08
CA GLN A 149 22.22 6.16 4.63
C GLN A 149 21.46 7.24 3.85
N LEU A 150 20.24 7.58 4.25
CA LEU A 150 19.48 8.67 3.62
C LEU A 150 20.08 10.04 3.92
N LYS A 151 20.61 10.27 5.13
CA LYS A 151 21.29 11.53 5.46
C LYS A 151 22.57 11.72 4.65
N GLU A 152 23.34 10.65 4.43
CA GLU A 152 24.51 10.66 3.56
C GLU A 152 24.13 10.93 2.10
N TRP A 153 23.13 10.21 1.59
CA TRP A 153 22.60 10.42 0.24
C TRP A 153 22.05 11.84 0.02
N ALA A 154 21.40 12.42 1.03
CA ALA A 154 20.83 13.77 0.92
C ALA A 154 21.90 14.87 0.82
N ARG A 155 23.11 14.63 1.36
CA ARG A 155 24.25 15.57 1.33
C ARG A 155 25.15 15.39 0.12
N THR A 156 25.08 14.25 -0.54
CA THR A 156 25.92 13.94 -1.70
C THR A 156 25.42 14.73 -2.91
N PRO A 157 26.28 15.45 -3.65
CA PRO A 157 25.87 16.12 -4.88
C PRO A 157 25.49 15.10 -5.97
N HIS A 158 24.45 15.40 -6.74
CA HIS A 158 24.01 14.59 -7.87
C HIS A 158 23.77 15.43 -9.13
N ALA A 159 23.85 14.77 -10.29
CA ALA A 159 23.66 15.40 -11.59
C ALA A 159 22.30 16.13 -11.74
N ASP A 160 21.26 15.68 -11.03
CA ASP A 160 19.91 16.24 -11.10
C ASP A 160 19.65 17.42 -10.14
N ASP A 161 20.65 17.84 -9.34
CA ASP A 161 20.47 18.89 -8.32
C ASP A 161 20.22 20.29 -8.94
N GLY A 162 20.32 20.43 -10.26
CA GLY A 162 19.91 21.62 -11.02
C GLY A 162 18.42 21.67 -11.40
N GLN A 163 17.62 20.62 -11.15
CA GLN A 163 16.17 20.69 -11.34
C GLN A 163 15.52 21.53 -10.22
N ILE A 164 14.67 22.49 -10.60
CA ILE A 164 13.86 23.25 -9.64
C ILE A 164 12.91 22.28 -8.94
N ARG A 165 13.22 21.94 -7.69
CA ARG A 165 12.35 21.17 -6.79
C ARG A 165 11.81 22.11 -5.72
N ALA A 166 10.55 21.95 -5.37
CA ALA A 166 9.93 22.73 -4.30
C ALA A 166 10.56 22.47 -2.92
N LEU A 167 11.19 21.30 -2.73
CA LEU A 167 11.84 20.89 -1.49
C LEU A 167 13.18 20.19 -1.80
N THR A 168 14.18 20.49 -0.98
CA THR A 168 15.48 19.79 -0.95
C THR A 168 15.32 18.34 -0.47
N ARG A 169 16.35 17.51 -0.68
CA ARG A 169 16.35 16.12 -0.19
C ARG A 169 16.31 16.05 1.32
N GLU A 170 17.02 16.94 2.00
CA GLU A 170 17.01 17.03 3.47
C GLU A 170 15.62 17.43 3.99
N GLU A 171 14.93 18.36 3.33
CA GLU A 171 13.53 18.71 3.67
C GLU A 171 12.57 17.55 3.44
N ARG A 172 12.70 16.84 2.31
CA ARG A 172 11.88 15.65 2.02
C ARG A 172 12.12 14.56 3.06
N LEU A 173 13.38 14.28 3.40
CA LEU A 173 13.75 13.31 4.44
C LEU A 173 13.06 13.64 5.76
N ARG A 174 13.19 14.90 6.20
CA ARG A 174 12.62 15.42 7.44
C ARG A 174 11.10 15.23 7.50
N LEU A 175 10.41 15.62 6.43
CA LEU A 175 8.95 15.51 6.32
C LEU A 175 8.47 14.06 6.22
N CYS A 176 9.21 13.18 5.53
CA CYS A 176 8.76 11.81 5.28
C CYS A 176 9.02 10.88 6.46
N PHE A 177 10.12 11.08 7.18
CA PHE A 177 10.54 10.20 8.29
C PHE A 177 10.33 10.79 9.68
N GLY A 178 9.78 12.00 9.78
CA GLY A 178 9.52 12.65 11.08
C GLY A 178 10.81 12.83 11.90
N CYS A 179 11.92 13.14 11.25
CA CYS A 179 13.19 13.42 11.94
C CYS A 179 13.36 14.92 12.20
N ASP A 180 14.31 15.27 13.06
CA ASP A 180 14.71 16.65 13.34
C ASP A 180 13.52 17.56 13.73
N GLY A 181 12.65 17.05 14.60
CA GLY A 181 11.49 17.77 15.17
C GLY A 181 10.21 17.74 14.33
N SER A 182 10.22 17.16 13.13
CA SER A 182 9.00 16.96 12.34
C SER A 182 8.18 15.77 12.86
N PRO A 183 6.84 15.85 12.90
CA PRO A 183 6.02 14.72 13.32
C PRO A 183 6.05 13.59 12.29
N TRP A 184 5.90 12.35 12.75
CA TRP A 184 5.64 11.21 11.86
C TRP A 184 4.25 11.33 11.23
N ASP A 185 4.20 11.23 9.91
CA ASP A 185 2.96 11.20 9.13
C ASP A 185 2.76 9.80 8.53
N GLU A 186 1.76 9.09 9.04
CA GLU A 186 1.42 7.75 8.58
C GLU A 186 1.01 7.71 7.10
N GLU A 187 0.53 8.81 6.51
CA GLU A 187 0.09 8.85 5.11
C GLU A 187 1.26 8.82 4.12
N LYS A 188 2.49 9.11 4.57
CA LYS A 188 3.67 9.28 3.69
C LYS A 188 4.39 7.99 3.27
N ALA A 189 3.69 6.85 3.28
CA ALA A 189 4.29 5.54 3.01
C ALA A 189 4.90 5.46 1.60
N LEU A 190 4.18 5.99 0.59
CA LEU A 190 4.70 6.13 -0.77
C LEU A 190 5.93 7.04 -0.81
N GLU A 191 5.88 8.24 -0.24
CA GLU A 191 7.01 9.17 -0.29
C GLU A 191 8.26 8.63 0.40
N ARG A 192 8.10 7.88 1.50
CA ARG A 192 9.22 7.16 2.13
C ARG A 192 9.78 6.08 1.21
N TYR A 193 8.92 5.27 0.61
CA TYR A 193 9.37 4.26 -0.37
C TYR A 193 10.12 4.91 -1.55
N GLU A 194 9.60 6.01 -2.09
CA GLU A 194 10.26 6.76 -3.17
C GLU A 194 11.63 7.28 -2.74
N LEU A 195 11.80 7.80 -1.51
CA LEU A 195 13.11 8.23 -1.02
C LEU A 195 14.10 7.06 -0.90
N LEU A 196 13.64 5.90 -0.43
CA LEU A 196 14.48 4.69 -0.35
C LEU A 196 14.86 4.18 -1.75
N TYR A 197 13.91 4.18 -2.68
CA TYR A 197 14.14 3.88 -4.10
C TYR A 197 15.10 4.92 -4.72
N GLU A 198 14.96 6.20 -4.38
CA GLU A 198 15.82 7.31 -4.80
C GLU A 198 17.27 7.17 -4.38
N ALA A 199 17.48 6.76 -3.14
CA ALA A 199 18.79 6.51 -2.56
C ALA A 199 19.40 5.15 -2.95
N GLY A 200 18.67 4.33 -3.73
CA GLY A 200 19.14 3.01 -4.14
C GLY A 200 19.20 1.99 -3.00
N LEU A 201 18.35 2.14 -1.98
CA LEU A 201 18.37 1.32 -0.75
C LEU A 201 17.46 0.09 -0.81
N VAL A 202 16.63 -0.04 -1.84
CA VAL A 202 15.71 -1.17 -2.03
C VAL A 202 16.09 -2.00 -3.25
N ALA A 203 15.77 -3.29 -3.23
CA ALA A 203 16.13 -4.24 -4.28
C ALA A 203 15.58 -3.83 -5.66
N GLU A 204 14.39 -3.25 -5.68
CA GLU A 204 13.75 -2.74 -6.89
C GLU A 204 14.61 -1.66 -7.57
N ALA A 205 15.32 -0.82 -6.81
CA ALA A 205 16.20 0.19 -7.40
C ALA A 205 17.43 -0.43 -8.10
N ALA A 206 17.97 -1.54 -7.56
CA ALA A 206 19.07 -2.26 -8.18
C ALA A 206 18.60 -3.00 -9.45
N ARG A 207 17.47 -3.70 -9.36
CA ARG A 207 16.83 -4.40 -10.49
C ARG A 207 16.55 -3.45 -11.66
N ASP A 208 16.02 -2.27 -11.35
CA ASP A 208 15.66 -1.26 -12.35
C ASP A 208 16.90 -0.48 -12.87
N GLY A 209 18.12 -0.88 -12.48
CA GLY A 209 19.38 -0.35 -13.01
C GLY A 209 19.74 1.05 -12.49
N ARG A 210 19.24 1.45 -11.32
CA ARG A 210 19.46 2.80 -10.81
C ARG A 210 20.93 3.01 -10.43
N PRO A 211 21.60 4.09 -10.89
CA PRO A 211 23.01 4.32 -10.59
C PRO A 211 23.34 4.32 -9.08
N ALA A 212 22.48 4.92 -8.26
CA ALA A 212 22.66 4.96 -6.80
C ALA A 212 22.61 3.57 -6.13
N ALA A 213 21.89 2.61 -6.73
CA ALA A 213 21.82 1.23 -6.25
C ALA A 213 23.00 0.40 -6.81
N LEU A 214 23.33 0.56 -8.09
CA LEU A 214 24.44 -0.15 -8.75
C LEU A 214 25.81 0.23 -8.18
N ALA A 215 25.96 1.44 -7.62
CA ALA A 215 27.19 1.88 -6.97
C ALA A 215 27.42 1.24 -5.59
N ARG A 216 26.46 0.47 -5.05
CA ARG A 216 26.55 -0.13 -3.71
C ARG A 216 27.15 -1.52 -3.78
N ALA A 217 27.99 -1.86 -2.80
CA ALA A 217 28.52 -3.22 -2.65
C ALA A 217 27.45 -4.22 -2.20
N SER A 218 26.50 -3.78 -1.37
CA SER A 218 25.38 -4.59 -0.90
C SER A 218 24.18 -3.71 -0.53
N LEU A 219 22.99 -4.31 -0.53
CA LEU A 219 21.75 -3.64 -0.13
C LEU A 219 21.44 -3.89 1.35
N PRO A 220 20.94 -2.88 2.09
CA PRO A 220 20.46 -3.09 3.45
C PRO A 220 19.19 -3.97 3.47
N PRO A 221 18.93 -4.69 4.57
CA PRO A 221 17.78 -5.62 4.68
C PRO A 221 16.47 -4.88 4.97
N LEU A 222 16.05 -4.01 4.05
CA LEU A 222 14.87 -3.17 4.21
C LEU A 222 13.60 -3.91 3.78
N GLY A 223 13.26 -5.04 4.39
CA GLY A 223 12.05 -5.81 4.09
C GLY A 223 12.08 -6.60 2.77
N ARG A 224 11.05 -7.42 2.56
CA ARG A 224 10.93 -8.29 1.38
C ARG A 224 10.66 -7.48 0.12
N PRO A 225 11.30 -7.80 -1.03
CA PRO A 225 10.96 -7.21 -2.31
C PRO A 225 9.68 -7.79 -2.90
N LEU A 226 9.08 -7.06 -3.84
CA LEU A 226 8.02 -7.60 -4.71
C LEU A 226 8.44 -7.55 -6.17
N ALA A 227 7.90 -8.46 -6.98
CA ALA A 227 8.09 -8.46 -8.41
C ALA A 227 7.60 -7.15 -9.06
N TYR A 228 8.25 -6.73 -10.14
CA TYR A 228 7.91 -5.52 -10.89
C TYR A 228 7.83 -4.27 -10.00
N ASP A 229 6.93 -3.32 -10.29
CA ASP A 229 6.66 -2.13 -9.48
C ASP A 229 5.64 -2.38 -8.35
N HIS A 230 5.31 -3.63 -8.04
CA HIS A 230 4.24 -3.97 -7.11
C HIS A 230 4.46 -3.45 -5.70
N ARG A 231 5.72 -3.31 -5.25
CA ARG A 231 6.01 -2.70 -3.95
C ARG A 231 5.67 -1.22 -3.92
N ARG A 232 5.87 -0.49 -5.02
CA ARG A 232 5.43 0.90 -5.17
C ARG A 232 3.90 1.01 -5.17
N ILE A 233 3.23 0.09 -5.86
CA ILE A 233 1.76 0.01 -5.89
C ILE A 233 1.23 -0.21 -4.46
N LEU A 234 1.84 -1.13 -3.71
CA LEU A 234 1.48 -1.37 -2.31
C LEU A 234 1.74 -0.16 -1.42
N ALA A 235 2.88 0.54 -1.57
CA ALA A 235 3.15 1.78 -0.82
C ALA A 235 2.09 2.86 -1.12
N THR A 236 1.67 2.98 -2.38
CA THR A 236 0.59 3.86 -2.82
C THR A 236 -0.75 3.48 -2.18
N ALA A 237 -1.05 2.17 -2.15
CA ALA A 237 -2.26 1.63 -1.54
C ALA A 237 -2.31 1.91 -0.03
N ILE A 238 -1.20 1.73 0.69
CA ILE A 238 -1.07 2.03 2.12
C ILE A 238 -1.31 3.52 2.38
N SER A 239 -0.61 4.41 1.67
CA SER A 239 -0.80 5.87 1.76
C SER A 239 -2.27 6.25 1.54
N ARG A 240 -2.87 5.72 0.47
CA ARG A 240 -4.25 6.03 0.11
C ARG A 240 -5.24 5.52 1.14
N LEU A 241 -5.08 4.29 1.64
CA LEU A 241 -5.95 3.71 2.65
C LEU A 241 -5.88 4.51 3.96
N ARG A 242 -4.67 4.84 4.44
CA ARG A 242 -4.46 5.63 5.67
C ARG A 242 -5.10 7.02 5.57
N ALA A 243 -4.91 7.72 4.45
CA ALA A 243 -5.59 8.99 4.21
C ALA A 243 -7.11 8.83 4.20
N LYS A 244 -7.62 7.79 3.53
CA LYS A 244 -9.06 7.55 3.35
C LYS A 244 -9.79 7.23 4.64
N LEU A 245 -9.13 6.59 5.61
CA LEU A 245 -9.68 6.39 6.95
C LEU A 245 -10.14 7.69 7.61
N LYS A 246 -9.47 8.82 7.33
CA LYS A 246 -9.76 10.12 7.97
C LYS A 246 -11.06 10.75 7.52
N TYR A 247 -11.51 10.48 6.29
CA TYR A 247 -12.66 11.16 5.69
C TYR A 247 -13.73 10.22 5.10
N ARG A 248 -13.46 8.92 4.97
CA ARG A 248 -14.49 7.90 4.66
C ARG A 248 -14.47 6.74 5.64
N PRO A 249 -15.62 6.09 5.90
CA PRO A 249 -15.74 4.96 6.80
C PRO A 249 -15.26 3.65 6.12
N VAL A 250 -14.13 3.70 5.41
CA VAL A 250 -13.63 2.61 4.57
C VAL A 250 -13.13 1.40 5.39
N VAL A 251 -12.84 1.62 6.66
CA VAL A 251 -12.46 0.54 7.60
C VAL A 251 -13.50 -0.57 7.67
N PHE A 252 -14.79 -0.26 7.49
CA PHE A 252 -15.86 -1.27 7.60
C PHE A 252 -15.89 -2.24 6.41
N GLU A 253 -15.17 -1.95 5.32
CA GLU A 253 -14.93 -2.92 4.24
C GLU A 253 -13.95 -4.03 4.66
N LEU A 254 -13.15 -3.79 5.71
CA LEU A 254 -12.20 -4.75 6.29
C LEU A 254 -12.78 -5.49 7.49
N MET A 255 -13.83 -4.94 8.11
CA MET A 255 -14.47 -5.53 9.29
C MET A 255 -15.49 -6.62 8.91
N PRO A 256 -15.68 -7.64 9.76
CA PRO A 256 -16.84 -8.54 9.64
C PRO A 256 -18.16 -7.77 9.83
N GLU A 257 -19.30 -8.40 9.52
CA GLU A 257 -20.62 -7.74 9.65
C GLU A 257 -20.97 -7.35 11.09
N ARG A 258 -20.46 -8.12 12.05
CA ARG A 258 -20.61 -7.90 13.50
C ARG A 258 -19.22 -7.88 14.12
N PHE A 259 -18.91 -6.81 14.85
CA PHE A 259 -17.59 -6.63 15.45
C PHE A 259 -17.67 -5.95 16.81
N THR A 260 -16.61 -6.11 17.62
CA THR A 260 -16.46 -5.35 18.87
C THR A 260 -15.75 -4.01 18.57
N LEU A 261 -15.98 -2.99 19.40
CA LEU A 261 -15.22 -1.72 19.29
C LEU A 261 -13.71 -1.92 19.49
N THR A 262 -13.30 -2.94 20.24
CA THR A 262 -11.90 -3.30 20.39
C THR A 262 -11.33 -3.83 19.07
N ALA A 263 -12.03 -4.76 18.39
CA ALA A 263 -11.59 -5.25 17.09
C ALA A 263 -11.50 -4.12 16.04
N LEU A 264 -12.46 -3.18 16.07
CA LEU A 264 -12.41 -2.00 15.21
C LEU A 264 -11.19 -1.13 15.51
N GLN A 265 -10.93 -0.84 16.79
CA GLN A 265 -9.74 -0.08 17.20
C GLN A 265 -8.46 -0.77 16.74
N THR A 266 -8.32 -2.07 17.04
CA THR A 266 -7.16 -2.88 16.66
C THR A 266 -6.93 -2.85 15.15
N SER A 267 -7.99 -2.92 14.34
CA SER A 267 -7.88 -2.86 12.87
C SER A 267 -7.40 -1.49 12.39
N VAL A 268 -7.90 -0.39 12.98
CA VAL A 268 -7.41 0.96 12.64
C VAL A 268 -5.95 1.14 13.06
N GLU A 269 -5.57 0.68 14.25
CA GLU A 269 -4.18 0.73 14.72
C GLU A 269 -3.24 -0.07 13.82
N ALA A 270 -3.66 -1.28 13.42
CA ALA A 270 -2.96 -2.15 12.49
C ALA A 270 -2.71 -1.44 11.15
N ILE A 271 -3.74 -0.81 10.56
CA ILE A 271 -3.63 -0.11 9.27
C ILE A 271 -2.78 1.17 9.37
N THR A 272 -2.97 1.95 10.42
CA THR A 272 -2.26 3.23 10.61
C THR A 272 -0.82 3.04 11.10
N GLY A 273 -0.49 1.87 11.65
CA GLY A 273 0.79 1.62 12.28
C GLY A 273 0.99 2.43 13.56
N ARG A 274 -0.10 2.84 14.24
CA ARG A 274 -0.03 3.68 15.45
C ARG A 274 -1.03 3.22 16.49
N HIS A 275 -0.65 3.30 17.76
CA HIS A 275 -1.61 3.08 18.85
C HIS A 275 -2.53 4.28 19.03
N LEU A 276 -3.80 4.00 19.32
CA LEU A 276 -4.85 4.97 19.56
C LEU A 276 -5.28 4.92 21.03
N HIS A 277 -5.62 6.08 21.58
CA HIS A 277 -6.13 6.13 22.95
C HIS A 277 -7.55 5.55 23.00
N LYS A 278 -7.72 4.44 23.73
CA LYS A 278 -8.97 3.66 23.80
C LYS A 278 -10.21 4.50 24.10
N GLN A 279 -10.14 5.40 25.09
CA GLN A 279 -11.29 6.23 25.46
C GLN A 279 -11.61 7.28 24.38
N ASN A 280 -10.59 7.84 23.73
CA ASN A 280 -10.78 8.85 22.68
C ASN A 280 -11.37 8.20 21.44
N PHE A 281 -10.89 7.01 21.08
CA PHE A 281 -11.40 6.24 19.96
C PHE A 281 -12.89 5.87 20.15
N ARG A 282 -13.27 5.39 21.33
CA ARG A 282 -14.69 5.09 21.64
C ARG A 282 -15.56 6.34 21.50
N ARG A 283 -15.15 7.46 22.11
CA ARG A 283 -15.86 8.74 21.99
C ARG A 283 -15.98 9.19 20.53
N LEU A 284 -14.93 9.03 19.72
CA LEU A 284 -14.94 9.36 18.30
C LEU A 284 -15.98 8.53 17.53
N VAL A 285 -15.98 7.21 17.73
CA VAL A 285 -16.90 6.29 17.05
C VAL A 285 -18.36 6.56 17.45
N GLU A 286 -18.60 6.80 18.74
CA GLU A 286 -19.94 7.13 19.26
C GLU A 286 -20.43 8.48 18.72
N ALA A 287 -19.60 9.52 18.76
CA ALA A 287 -19.94 10.87 18.29
C ALA A 287 -20.16 10.96 16.78
N THR A 288 -19.51 10.07 16.01
CA THR A 288 -19.70 10.00 14.55
C THR A 288 -20.92 9.18 14.15
N SER A 289 -21.54 8.45 15.10
CA SER A 289 -22.71 7.59 14.89
C SER A 289 -22.54 6.59 13.75
N LEU A 290 -21.29 6.16 13.49
CA LEU A 290 -20.93 5.24 12.41
C LEU A 290 -21.36 3.81 12.68
N VAL A 291 -21.59 3.47 13.94
CA VAL A 291 -21.91 2.11 14.36
C VAL A 291 -23.15 2.12 15.23
N GLU A 292 -23.87 1.01 15.20
CA GLU A 292 -25.04 0.79 16.05
C GLU A 292 -24.92 -0.55 16.79
N PRO A 293 -25.44 -0.63 18.03
CA PRO A 293 -25.40 -1.86 18.82
C PRO A 293 -26.33 -2.91 18.19
N THR A 294 -25.89 -4.17 18.23
CA THR A 294 -26.70 -5.31 17.76
C THR A 294 -27.58 -5.91 18.86
N GLY A 295 -27.32 -5.57 20.13
CA GLY A 295 -27.90 -6.22 21.30
C GLY A 295 -27.20 -7.52 21.69
N GLU A 296 -26.30 -8.04 20.84
CA GLU A 296 -25.55 -9.27 21.09
C GLU A 296 -24.24 -9.01 21.82
N MET A 297 -23.74 -10.03 22.50
CA MET A 297 -22.50 -10.01 23.27
C MET A 297 -21.59 -11.16 22.82
N MET A 298 -20.30 -10.88 22.68
CA MET A 298 -19.28 -11.87 22.39
C MET A 298 -18.56 -12.27 23.70
N PRO A 299 -18.49 -13.57 24.04
CA PRO A 299 -17.66 -14.04 25.14
C PRO A 299 -16.20 -13.64 24.93
N THR A 300 -15.54 -13.18 26.00
CA THR A 300 -14.10 -12.91 25.99
C THR A 300 -13.48 -13.51 27.24
N ALA A 301 -12.15 -13.50 27.36
CA ALA A 301 -11.46 -13.92 28.58
C ALA A 301 -11.85 -13.08 29.83
N GLY A 302 -12.46 -11.90 29.63
CA GLY A 302 -12.98 -11.05 30.69
C GLY A 302 -14.46 -10.75 30.53
N ARG A 303 -14.86 -9.50 30.75
CA ARG A 303 -16.26 -9.08 30.54
C ARG A 303 -16.67 -9.29 29.08
N PRO A 304 -17.83 -9.91 28.80
CA PRO A 304 -18.34 -10.03 27.43
C PRO A 304 -18.36 -8.68 26.72
N ALA A 305 -17.97 -8.67 25.46
CA ALA A 305 -17.88 -7.46 24.65
C ALA A 305 -19.16 -7.28 23.82
N ALA A 306 -19.74 -6.09 23.82
CA ALA A 306 -20.89 -5.78 22.98
C ALA A 306 -20.51 -5.81 21.50
N LEU A 307 -21.41 -6.37 20.69
CA LEU A 307 -21.28 -6.42 19.23
C LEU A 307 -22.02 -5.26 18.59
N PHE A 308 -21.35 -4.66 17.60
CA PHE A 308 -21.80 -3.55 16.80
C PHE A 308 -21.80 -3.93 15.33
N ARG A 309 -22.58 -3.19 14.53
CA ARG A 309 -22.54 -3.25 13.07
C ARG A 309 -22.39 -1.83 12.49
N PHE A 310 -21.87 -1.75 11.27
CA PHE A 310 -21.77 -0.49 10.54
C PHE A 310 -23.15 0.04 10.15
N ARG A 311 -23.44 1.30 10.48
CA ARG A 311 -24.68 2.01 10.13
C ARG A 311 -24.52 2.68 8.76
N ARG A 312 -25.00 2.02 7.71
CA ARG A 312 -24.80 2.43 6.31
C ARG A 312 -25.48 3.75 5.96
N GLU A 313 -26.55 4.10 6.68
CA GLU A 313 -27.38 5.29 6.49
C GLU A 313 -26.57 6.59 6.64
N VAL A 314 -25.50 6.56 7.44
CA VAL A 314 -24.61 7.72 7.65
C VAL A 314 -23.97 8.21 6.35
N LEU A 315 -23.79 7.32 5.35
CA LEU A 315 -23.27 7.70 4.03
C LEU A 315 -24.19 8.64 3.26
N GLN A 316 -25.50 8.63 3.56
CA GLN A 316 -26.49 9.52 2.95
C GLN A 316 -26.65 10.82 3.73
N GLU A 317 -26.39 10.78 5.04
CA GLU A 317 -26.56 11.92 5.95
C GLU A 317 -25.39 12.91 5.92
N ARG A 318 -24.18 12.44 5.60
CA ARG A 318 -22.95 13.26 5.65
C ARG A 318 -22.03 12.96 4.47
N PRO A 319 -21.50 13.99 3.78
CA PRO A 319 -20.63 13.80 2.62
C PRO A 319 -19.23 13.23 2.96
N ALA A 320 -18.75 13.36 4.20
CA ALA A 320 -17.42 12.85 4.62
C ALA A 320 -17.42 12.28 6.05
N PRO A 321 -17.97 11.07 6.29
CA PRO A 321 -18.15 10.51 7.62
C PRO A 321 -16.95 9.66 8.12
N GLY A 322 -15.71 10.01 7.74
CA GLY A 322 -14.52 9.26 8.17
C GLY A 322 -14.13 9.42 9.65
N LEU A 323 -13.19 8.59 10.09
CA LEU A 323 -12.62 8.62 11.44
C LEU A 323 -11.52 9.69 11.52
N ARG A 324 -11.84 10.88 12.02
CA ARG A 324 -10.81 11.91 12.30
C ARG A 324 -9.97 11.48 13.51
N LEU A 325 -8.91 10.72 13.26
CA LEU A 325 -7.99 10.25 14.28
C LEU A 325 -7.21 11.44 14.84
N GLY A 326 -7.38 11.74 16.12
CA GLY A 326 -6.55 12.72 16.82
C GLY A 326 -5.15 12.16 17.03
N THR A 327 -4.12 12.92 16.63
CA THR A 327 -2.72 12.58 16.90
C THR A 327 -2.38 12.86 18.37
N ARG A 328 -1.66 11.93 19.01
CA ARG A 328 -0.98 12.22 20.28
C ARG A 328 0.20 13.15 19.97
N ALA A 329 0.32 14.25 20.72
CA ALA A 329 1.56 15.01 20.87
C ALA A 329 2.52 14.22 21.76
#